data_AF-A0AB34H7W9-F1
#
_entry.id   AF-A0AB34H7W9-F1
#
_cell.length_a   1.000
_cell.length_b   1.000
_cell.length_c   1.000
_cell.angle_alpha   90.00
_cell.angle_beta   90.00
_cell.angle_gamma   90.00
#
_symmetry.space_group_name_H-M   'P 1'
#
loop_
_entity.id
_entity.type
_entity.pdbx_description
1 polymer ?
#
loop_
_entity_poly.entity_id
_entity_poly.type
_entity_poly.pdbx_seq_one_letter_code
_entity_poly.pdbx_strand_id
1 'polypeptide(L)'
;MGTGVWVHASEAATWRRSERARWITALGHSSGKQPPDRTSLTQVEIIRSFTAKQPDELSLQVADVVLIYQCVSDGWYEGERLRDGERGWFPMECAKEITCQATIDKNVERMGRLLGLETNV
;
A
#
# COMPACT_ATOMS: atom_id res chain seq x y z
N MET A 1 -13.51 -51.68 22.55
CA MET A 1 -12.18 -51.09 22.28
C MET A 1 -12.30 -50.25 21.02
N GLY A 2 -11.95 -48.96 21.08
CA GLY A 2 -11.69 -48.13 19.89
C GLY A 2 -12.87 -47.37 19.28
N THR A 3 -13.36 -46.31 19.91
CA THR A 3 -13.98 -45.19 19.19
C THR A 3 -13.20 -43.92 19.53
N GLY A 4 -12.22 -43.59 18.69
CA GLY A 4 -11.57 -42.29 18.70
C GLY A 4 -11.94 -41.57 17.41
N VAL A 5 -12.74 -40.51 17.50
CA VAL A 5 -12.82 -39.48 16.46
C VAL A 5 -12.88 -38.11 17.14
N TRP A 6 -11.72 -37.48 17.12
CA TRP A 6 -11.42 -36.08 16.84
C TRP A 6 -12.42 -35.00 17.27
N VAL A 7 -11.91 -34.16 18.18
CA VAL A 7 -12.42 -32.84 18.55
C VAL A 7 -12.75 -32.00 17.32
N HIS A 8 -14.01 -31.60 17.16
CA HIS A 8 -14.34 -30.46 16.29
C HIS A 8 -13.99 -29.18 17.03
N ALA A 9 -12.70 -28.81 17.02
CA ALA A 9 -12.32 -27.42 17.14
C ALA A 9 -12.80 -26.74 15.85
N SER A 10 -13.83 -25.92 15.97
CA SER A 10 -14.34 -25.09 14.88
C SER A 10 -13.34 -23.96 14.61
N GLU A 11 -12.26 -24.30 13.91
CA GLU A 11 -11.37 -23.35 13.24
C GLU A 11 -11.92 -23.09 11.83
N ALA A 12 -12.38 -21.86 11.59
CA ALA A 12 -12.46 -21.31 10.25
C ALA A 12 -12.38 -19.77 10.32
N ALA A 13 -11.16 -19.29 10.57
CA ALA A 13 -10.54 -18.34 9.66
C ALA A 13 -11.25 -17.00 9.41
N THR A 14 -11.47 -16.19 10.45
CA THR A 14 -11.42 -14.72 10.30
C THR A 14 -9.98 -14.22 10.38
N TRP A 15 -9.06 -14.89 9.65
CA TRP A 15 -7.68 -14.41 9.49
C TRP A 15 -7.75 -12.92 9.17
N ARG A 16 -7.14 -12.15 10.06
CA ARG A 16 -7.27 -10.71 10.15
C ARG A 16 -6.62 -10.18 8.88
N ARG A 17 -7.40 -9.51 8.04
CA ARG A 17 -7.08 -9.08 6.67
C ARG A 17 -5.73 -8.34 6.48
N SER A 18 -4.99 -8.03 7.55
CA SER A 18 -3.65 -7.41 7.56
C SER A 18 -2.48 -8.39 7.77
N GLU A 19 -2.70 -9.65 8.12
CA GLU A 19 -1.60 -10.58 8.46
C GLU A 19 -0.72 -10.93 7.26
N ARG A 20 -1.30 -11.11 6.06
CA ARG A 20 -0.53 -11.44 4.85
C ARG A 20 0.35 -10.27 4.37
N ALA A 21 -0.17 -9.04 4.43
CA ALA A 21 0.62 -7.84 4.18
C ALA A 21 1.88 -7.79 5.07
N ARG A 22 1.75 -8.13 6.35
CA ARG A 22 2.88 -8.20 7.29
C ARG A 22 3.90 -9.26 6.92
N TRP A 23 3.45 -10.44 6.50
CA TRP A 23 4.37 -11.50 6.06
C TRP A 23 5.14 -11.07 4.81
N ILE A 24 4.53 -10.33 3.89
CA ILE A 24 5.24 -9.82 2.69
C ILE A 24 6.31 -8.80 3.09
N THR A 25 6.01 -7.86 3.98
CA THR A 25 7.03 -6.93 4.50
C THR A 25 8.15 -7.70 5.19
N ALA A 26 7.82 -8.66 6.06
CA ALA A 26 8.81 -9.44 6.82
C ALA A 26 9.69 -10.35 5.94
N LEU A 27 9.12 -10.92 4.87
CA LEU A 27 9.82 -11.80 3.93
C LEU A 27 10.50 -11.03 2.78
N GLY A 28 10.11 -9.79 2.52
CA GLY A 28 10.58 -8.96 1.41
C GLY A 28 11.99 -8.38 1.55
N HIS A 29 12.66 -8.61 2.68
CA HIS A 29 13.99 -8.04 2.97
C HIS A 29 15.18 -8.73 2.26
N SER A 30 14.96 -9.57 1.25
CA SER A 30 16.03 -10.37 0.62
C SER A 30 16.05 -10.38 -0.92
N SER A 31 15.80 -9.24 -1.57
CA SER A 31 16.16 -9.12 -3.00
C SER A 31 16.57 -7.70 -3.33
N GLY A 32 17.86 -7.52 -3.66
CA GLY A 32 18.45 -6.27 -4.15
C GLY A 32 17.96 -5.88 -5.55
N LYS A 33 16.64 -5.82 -5.75
CA LYS A 33 16.04 -5.15 -6.91
C LYS A 33 16.01 -3.67 -6.60
N GLN A 34 16.61 -2.90 -7.50
CA GLN A 34 16.50 -1.45 -7.52
C GLN A 34 15.03 -1.06 -7.36
N PRO A 35 14.68 -0.11 -6.47
CA PRO A 35 13.29 0.28 -6.28
C PRO A 35 12.69 0.72 -7.62
N PRO A 36 11.43 0.34 -7.92
CA PRO A 36 10.80 0.71 -9.17
C PRO A 36 10.82 2.24 -9.33
N ASP A 37 10.95 2.70 -10.57
CA ASP A 37 10.95 4.13 -10.84
C ASP A 37 9.60 4.74 -10.43
N ARG A 38 9.64 5.74 -9.54
CA ARG A 38 8.43 6.35 -8.97
C ARG A 38 7.49 6.95 -10.01
N THR A 39 8.02 7.38 -11.16
CA THR A 39 7.19 7.99 -12.22
C THR A 39 6.41 6.93 -13.02
N SER A 40 6.86 5.67 -12.97
CA SER A 40 6.21 4.54 -13.62
C SER A 40 5.14 3.85 -12.76
N LEU A 41 5.01 4.24 -11.49
CA LEU A 41 4.06 3.62 -10.56
C LEU A 41 2.62 4.09 -10.81
N THR A 42 1.67 3.17 -10.62
CA THR A 42 0.25 3.51 -10.61
C THR A 42 -0.04 4.57 -9.55
N GLN A 43 -0.76 5.61 -9.92
CA GLN A 43 -1.18 6.66 -8.99
C GLN A 43 -2.65 6.48 -8.63
N VAL A 44 -2.96 6.65 -7.35
CA VAL A 44 -4.34 6.69 -6.87
C VAL A 44 -4.61 7.99 -6.13
N GLU A 45 -5.84 8.45 -6.23
CA GLU A 45 -6.40 9.50 -5.38
C GLU A 45 -7.21 8.86 -4.26
N ILE A 46 -7.00 9.33 -3.02
CA ILE A 46 -7.79 8.90 -1.89
C ILE A 46 -9.15 9.57 -1.92
N ILE A 47 -10.20 8.75 -1.97
CA ILE A 47 -11.61 9.16 -2.00
C ILE A 47 -12.30 8.99 -0.63
N ARG A 48 -11.67 8.26 0.31
CA ARG A 48 -12.12 8.14 1.70
C ARG A 48 -10.92 8.15 2.64
N SER A 49 -11.02 8.94 3.72
CA SER A 49 -9.97 9.00 4.73
C SER A 49 -9.80 7.66 5.44
N PHE A 50 -8.57 7.41 5.89
CA PHE A 50 -8.19 6.21 6.63
C PHE A 50 -7.21 6.60 7.73
N THR A 51 -7.46 6.13 8.96
CA THR A 51 -6.55 6.36 10.09
C THR A 51 -5.81 5.08 10.38
N ALA A 52 -4.48 5.12 10.31
CA ALA A 52 -3.62 4.00 10.63
C ALA A 52 -3.87 3.53 12.07
N LYS A 53 -4.04 2.22 12.23
CA LYS A 53 -4.22 1.54 13.51
C LYS A 53 -2.96 0.77 13.92
N GLN A 54 -2.02 0.61 13.00
CA GLN A 54 -0.81 -0.19 13.16
C GLN A 54 0.40 0.57 12.60
N PRO A 55 1.63 0.26 13.04
CA PRO A 55 2.83 0.98 12.63
C PRO A 55 3.17 0.84 11.14
N ASP A 56 2.70 -0.24 10.50
CA ASP A 56 2.88 -0.53 9.09
C ASP A 56 1.77 0.08 8.21
N GLU A 57 0.74 0.69 8.81
CA GLU A 57 -0.38 1.30 8.10
C GLU A 57 -0.14 2.80 7.82
N LEU A 58 -0.59 3.26 6.66
CA LEU A 58 -0.45 4.65 6.21
C LEU A 58 -1.76 5.40 6.46
N SER A 59 -1.74 6.43 7.31
CA SER A 59 -2.91 7.31 7.47
C SER A 59 -3.13 8.14 6.20
N LEU A 60 -4.37 8.39 5.80
CA LEU A 60 -4.68 9.05 4.52
C LEU A 60 -5.88 9.98 4.66
N GLN A 61 -5.83 11.09 3.95
CA GLN A 61 -6.90 12.08 3.81
C GLN A 61 -7.44 12.10 2.38
N VAL A 62 -8.68 12.54 2.21
CA VAL A 62 -9.27 12.70 0.87
C VAL A 62 -8.41 13.66 0.04
N ALA A 63 -8.27 13.35 -1.26
CA ALA A 63 -7.42 14.03 -2.24
C ALA A 63 -5.90 13.80 -2.06
N ASP A 64 -5.49 12.95 -1.12
CA ASP A 64 -4.10 12.47 -1.11
C ASP A 64 -3.80 11.70 -2.39
N VAL A 65 -2.62 11.94 -2.95
CA VAL A 65 -2.08 11.16 -4.07
C VAL A 65 -1.08 10.15 -3.52
N VAL A 66 -1.26 8.90 -3.89
CA VAL A 66 -0.43 7.78 -3.43
C VAL A 66 0.11 6.99 -4.62
N LEU A 67 1.40 6.69 -4.60
CA LEU A 67 2.06 5.79 -5.55
C LEU A 67 1.92 4.35 -5.06
N ILE A 68 1.40 3.45 -5.88
CA ILE A 68 1.19 2.05 -5.49
C ILE A 68 2.43 1.23 -5.81
N TYR A 69 3.02 0.61 -4.79
CA TYR A 69 4.15 -0.31 -4.96
C TYR A 69 3.71 -1.76 -5.09
N GLN A 70 2.70 -2.15 -4.31
CA GLN A 70 2.14 -3.49 -4.38
C GLN A 70 0.69 -3.53 -3.95
N CYS A 71 -0.03 -4.49 -4.51
CA CYS A 71 -1.38 -4.86 -4.10
C CYS A 71 -1.37 -6.32 -3.66
N VAL A 72 -2.17 -6.63 -2.65
CA VAL A 72 -2.34 -7.98 -2.14
C VAL A 72 -3.79 -8.41 -2.28
N SER A 73 -3.99 -9.71 -2.50
CA SER A 73 -5.29 -10.28 -2.86
C SER A 73 -6.39 -10.13 -1.79
N ASP A 74 -6.06 -9.65 -0.59
CA ASP A 74 -6.95 -9.50 0.55
C ASP A 74 -7.57 -8.10 0.70
N GLY A 75 -7.25 -7.16 -0.19
CA GLY A 75 -7.87 -5.83 -0.18
C GLY A 75 -6.94 -4.66 0.13
N TRP A 76 -5.63 -4.86 0.20
CA TRP A 76 -4.69 -3.82 0.64
C TRP A 76 -3.72 -3.37 -0.46
N TYR A 77 -3.42 -2.07 -0.44
CA TYR A 77 -2.30 -1.47 -1.14
C TYR A 77 -1.19 -1.14 -0.16
N GLU A 78 0.05 -1.39 -0.58
CA GLU A 78 1.20 -0.67 -0.03
C GLU A 78 1.52 0.46 -0.99
N GLY A 79 1.56 1.67 -0.46
CA GLY A 79 1.85 2.84 -1.26
C GLY A 79 2.67 3.89 -0.53
N GLU A 80 3.10 4.88 -1.30
CA GLU A 80 3.84 6.05 -0.83
C GLU A 80 3.04 7.32 -1.09
N ARG A 81 2.83 8.10 -0.04
CA ARG A 81 2.07 9.34 -0.11
C ARG A 81 2.93 10.47 -0.64
N LEU A 82 2.47 11.11 -1.70
CA LEU A 82 3.29 12.05 -2.49
C LEU A 82 3.71 13.29 -1.70
N ARG A 83 2.88 13.77 -0.75
CA ARG A 83 3.14 15.04 -0.04
C ARG A 83 4.31 15.01 0.94
N ASP A 84 4.66 13.84 1.47
CA ASP A 84 5.66 13.67 2.53
C ASP A 84 6.52 12.41 2.36
N GLY A 85 6.23 11.58 1.36
CA GLY A 85 6.99 10.37 1.06
C GLY A 85 6.75 9.24 2.06
N GLU A 86 5.77 9.35 2.97
CA GLU A 86 5.48 8.28 3.93
C GLU A 86 4.91 7.05 3.23
N ARG A 87 5.37 5.87 3.66
CA ARG A 87 5.01 4.56 3.06
C ARG A 87 4.27 3.70 4.05
N GLY A 88 3.31 2.93 3.56
CA GLY A 88 2.62 1.94 4.36
C GLY A 88 1.37 1.41 3.71
N TRP A 89 0.66 0.59 4.48
CA TRP A 89 -0.51 -0.17 4.04
C TRP A 89 -1.82 0.60 4.24
N PHE A 90 -2.72 0.50 3.28
CA PHE A 90 -4.09 1.02 3.40
C PHE A 90 -5.10 0.20 2.57
N PRO A 91 -6.41 0.24 2.89
CA PRO A 91 -7.42 -0.49 2.13
C PRO A 91 -7.58 0.07 0.72
N MET A 92 -7.62 -0.81 -0.29
CA MET A 92 -7.83 -0.44 -1.69
C MET A 92 -9.14 0.35 -1.90
N GLU A 93 -10.15 0.04 -1.10
CA GLU A 93 -11.47 0.66 -1.16
C GLU A 93 -11.47 2.17 -0.83
N CYS A 94 -10.41 2.67 -0.19
CA CYS A 94 -10.24 4.09 0.13
C CYS A 94 -9.78 4.92 -1.07
N ALA A 95 -9.40 4.26 -2.17
CA ALA A 95 -8.69 4.88 -3.28
C ALA A 95 -9.37 4.66 -4.62
N LYS A 96 -9.08 5.56 -5.55
CA LYS A 96 -9.49 5.49 -6.96
C LYS A 96 -8.27 5.73 -7.84
N GLU A 97 -8.08 4.87 -8.84
CA GLU A 97 -6.98 5.04 -9.79
C GLU A 97 -7.10 6.33 -10.60
N ILE A 98 -5.97 7.02 -10.74
CA ILE A 98 -5.82 8.20 -11.60
C ILE A 98 -5.38 7.70 -12.97
N THR A 99 -6.29 7.71 -13.95
CA THR A 99 -6.03 7.24 -15.31
C THR A 99 -5.77 8.37 -16.31
N CYS A 100 -6.02 9.62 -15.91
CA CYS A 100 -5.80 10.78 -16.77
C CYS A 100 -4.29 11.12 -16.82
N GLN A 101 -3.67 10.96 -17.99
CA GLN A 101 -2.24 11.20 -18.17
C GLN A 101 -1.81 12.61 -17.75
N ALA A 102 -2.58 13.63 -18.12
CA ALA A 102 -2.29 15.01 -17.73
C ALA A 102 -2.30 15.21 -16.20
N THR A 103 -3.07 14.42 -15.46
CA THR A 103 -3.07 14.45 -13.99
C THR A 103 -1.84 13.71 -13.44
N ILE A 104 -1.51 12.56 -14.01
CA ILE A 104 -0.32 11.77 -13.67
C ILE A 104 0.95 12.62 -13.84
N ASP A 105 1.10 13.30 -14.98
CA ASP A 105 2.27 14.14 -15.29
C ASP A 105 2.41 15.28 -14.27
N LYS A 106 1.31 15.99 -13.98
CA LYS A 106 1.30 17.06 -12.97
C LYS A 106 1.70 16.57 -11.59
N ASN A 107 1.26 15.38 -11.22
CA ASN A 107 1.63 14.76 -9.95
C ASN A 107 3.12 14.39 -9.92
N VAL A 108 3.67 13.90 -11.04
CA VAL A 108 5.11 13.65 -11.17
C VAL A 108 5.92 14.95 -11.04
N GLU A 109 5.51 16.02 -11.71
CA GLU A 109 6.14 17.34 -11.57
C GLU A 109 6.05 17.88 -10.13
N ARG A 110 4.90 17.68 -9.48
CA ARG A 110 4.71 18.04 -8.07
C ARG A 110 5.63 17.23 -7.16
N MET A 111 5.77 15.93 -7.41
CA MET A 111 6.64 15.04 -6.66
C MET A 111 8.10 15.49 -6.77
N GLY A 112 8.57 15.83 -7.97
CA GLY A 112 9.94 16.32 -8.20
C GLY A 112 10.28 17.51 -7.31
N ARG A 113 9.36 18.48 -7.24
CA ARG A 113 9.48 19.68 -6.40
C ARG A 113 9.44 19.39 -4.91
N LEU A 114 8.55 18.49 -4.47
CA LEU A 114 8.37 18.20 -3.04
C LEU A 114 9.50 17.35 -2.44
N LEU A 115 10.06 16.43 -3.24
CA LEU A 115 11.09 15.51 -2.78
C LEU A 115 12.52 15.98 -3.07
N GLY A 116 12.69 17.20 -3.62
CA GLY A 116 14.01 17.74 -3.95
C GLY A 116 14.76 16.89 -4.98
N LEU A 117 14.05 16.21 -5.87
CA LEU A 117 14.63 15.49 -7.01
C LEU A 117 15.09 16.47 -8.12
N GLU A 118 14.92 17.77 -7.91
CA GLU A 118 15.48 18.81 -8.75
C GLU A 118 17.01 18.77 -8.64
N THR A 119 17.61 18.45 -9.79
CA THR A 119 19.02 18.18 -10.00
C THR A 119 19.92 19.22 -9.37
N ASN A 120 20.89 18.78 -8.57
CA ASN A 120 22.06 19.57 -8.22
C ASN A 120 22.69 20.11 -9.51
N VAL A 121 22.66 21.44 -9.67
CA VAL A 121 23.21 22.19 -10.81
C VAL A 121 24.74 22.03 -10.90
#